data_AF-A0A842JBL8-F1
#
_entry.id   AF-A0A842JBL8-F1
#
_cell.length_a   1.000
_cell.length_b   1.000
_cell.length_c   1.000
_cell.angle_alpha   90.00
_cell.angle_beta   90.00
_cell.angle_gamma   90.00
#
_symmetry.space_group_name_H-M   'P 1'
#
loop_
_entity.id
_entity.type
_entity.pdbx_description
1 polymer ?
#
loop_
_entity_poly.entity_id
_entity_poly.type
_entity_poly.pdbx_seq_one_letter_code
_entity_poly.pdbx_strand_id
1 'polypeptide(L)'
;MKPYYEGWYMKQQQGDDILAVIPGRAQDEAFIQVVTANGSRYVPYELEDFRLTRNRSMRVGRSLFSPRGMMLDVDAPGIRLSGRLLYRELAPLRSDIMGPFAFLPMETKHTVFSMRHRVDGQVEINGRTLRFDKGKGYMEGDRGHSFPRGYTWIQSCDFDCAASVMLALAEIPLAGMRFTGCIGVVWIAGVEHRFATYRGVRIVKASDTLVEVRQGDMSLRVELPESEGHRLQAPAQGSMERPIRESPAVPARFRFVKDGRTLLEAEGRTSFELVAS
;
A
#
# COMPACT_ATOMS: atom_id res chain seq x y z
N MET A 1 -13.61 24.45 4.25
CA MET A 1 -13.68 23.01 3.87
C MET A 1 -12.70 22.24 4.73
N LYS A 2 -12.98 20.99 5.11
CA LYS A 2 -11.94 20.13 5.68
C LYS A 2 -10.97 19.73 4.55
N PRO A 3 -9.64 19.66 4.80
CA PRO A 3 -8.68 19.18 3.81
C PRO A 3 -9.13 17.82 3.28
N TYR A 4 -9.03 17.54 1.98
CA TYR A 4 -9.34 16.23 1.41
C TYR A 4 -8.16 15.69 0.63
N TYR A 5 -7.91 14.39 0.77
CA TYR A 5 -6.98 13.66 -0.07
C TYR A 5 -7.58 12.32 -0.50
N GLU A 6 -7.11 11.81 -1.64
CA GLU A 6 -7.41 10.47 -2.15
C GLU A 6 -6.23 9.99 -3.00
N GLY A 7 -5.75 8.77 -2.76
CA GLY A 7 -4.67 8.17 -3.52
C GLY A 7 -4.74 6.66 -3.54
N TRP A 8 -4.19 6.05 -4.59
CA TRP A 8 -4.13 4.58 -4.74
C TRP A 8 -2.69 4.11 -4.76
N TYR A 9 -2.33 3.16 -3.91
CA TYR A 9 -1.02 2.51 -3.99
C TYR A 9 -1.11 1.32 -4.95
N MET A 10 -0.43 1.40 -6.09
CA MET A 10 -0.43 0.37 -7.14
C MET A 10 0.97 -0.19 -7.35
N LYS A 11 1.26 -1.36 -6.75
CA LYS A 11 2.57 -2.02 -6.80
C LYS A 11 2.57 -3.19 -7.75
N GLN A 12 3.67 -3.32 -8.48
CA GLN A 12 3.97 -4.40 -9.41
C GLN A 12 5.42 -4.80 -9.25
N GLN A 13 5.65 -6.11 -9.31
CA GLN A 13 6.94 -6.70 -9.05
C GLN A 13 7.18 -7.96 -9.90
N GLN A 14 8.40 -8.08 -10.42
CA GLN A 14 8.90 -9.29 -11.07
C GLN A 14 10.42 -9.39 -10.87
N GLY A 15 10.87 -10.38 -10.09
CA GLY A 15 12.27 -10.47 -9.68
C GLY A 15 12.69 -9.20 -8.93
N ASP A 16 13.78 -8.58 -9.37
CA ASP A 16 14.31 -7.32 -8.83
C ASP A 16 13.60 -6.06 -9.37
N ASP A 17 12.78 -6.19 -10.42
CA ASP A 17 12.03 -5.07 -10.97
C ASP A 17 10.81 -4.79 -10.09
N ILE A 18 10.86 -3.65 -9.40
CA ILE A 18 9.80 -3.13 -8.54
C ILE A 18 9.40 -1.74 -9.04
N LEU A 19 8.10 -1.58 -9.22
CA LEU A 19 7.48 -0.30 -9.51
C LEU A 19 6.22 -0.19 -8.67
N ALA A 20 6.15 0.84 -7.82
CA ALA A 20 4.89 1.31 -7.26
C ALA A 20 4.56 2.68 -7.84
N VAL A 21 3.31 2.88 -8.21
CA VAL A 21 2.79 4.17 -8.69
C VAL A 21 1.63 4.56 -7.81
N ILE A 22 1.69 5.78 -7.29
CA ILE A 22 0.71 6.35 -6.37
C ILE A 22 0.11 7.59 -7.03
N PRO A 23 -0.94 7.43 -7.86
CA PRO A 23 -1.74 8.55 -8.30
C PRO A 23 -2.65 9.05 -7.17
N GLY A 24 -2.89 10.36 -7.13
CA GLY A 24 -3.82 10.92 -6.16
C GLY A 24 -4.09 12.40 -6.35
N ARG A 25 -4.84 12.93 -5.37
CA ARG A 25 -5.03 14.36 -5.15
C ARG A 25 -4.91 14.71 -3.69
N ALA A 26 -4.45 15.92 -3.45
CA ALA A 26 -4.55 16.61 -2.17
C ALA A 26 -5.66 17.67 -2.24
N GLN A 27 -5.60 18.64 -1.33
CA GLN A 27 -6.58 19.71 -1.23
C GLN A 27 -6.55 20.59 -2.48
N ASP A 28 -5.35 21.04 -2.85
CA ASP A 28 -5.14 22.07 -3.88
C ASP A 28 -4.29 21.59 -5.08
N GLU A 29 -3.84 20.33 -5.07
CA GLU A 29 -3.04 19.76 -6.16
C GLU A 29 -3.42 18.30 -6.46
N ALA A 30 -2.98 17.82 -7.61
CA ALA A 30 -2.97 16.43 -8.00
C ALA A 30 -1.53 15.93 -8.12
N PHE A 31 -1.34 14.62 -8.09
CA PHE A 31 0.02 14.08 -8.17
C PHE A 31 0.09 12.66 -8.71
N ILE A 32 1.28 12.34 -9.23
CA ILE A 32 1.72 10.97 -9.44
C ILE A 32 3.05 10.82 -8.72
N GLN A 33 3.11 9.93 -7.74
CA GLN A 33 4.34 9.53 -7.11
C GLN A 33 4.78 8.17 -7.65
N VAL A 34 6.02 8.10 -8.10
CA VAL A 34 6.63 6.90 -8.69
C VAL A 34 7.70 6.42 -7.73
N VAL A 35 7.62 5.15 -7.34
CA VAL A 35 8.57 4.52 -6.41
C VAL A 35 9.17 3.30 -7.09
N THR A 36 10.49 3.21 -7.08
CA THR A 36 11.27 2.10 -7.63
C THR A 36 12.28 1.62 -6.60
N ALA A 37 12.96 0.51 -6.87
CA ALA A 37 14.08 0.06 -6.02
C ALA A 37 15.19 1.10 -5.84
N ASN A 38 15.34 2.05 -6.78
CA ASN A 38 16.43 3.04 -6.78
C ASN A 38 16.03 4.40 -6.21
N GLY A 39 14.80 4.53 -5.71
CA GLY A 39 14.28 5.77 -5.15
C GLY A 39 12.92 6.14 -5.72
N SER A 40 12.49 7.35 -5.39
CA SER A 40 11.16 7.85 -5.69
C SER A 40 11.18 9.22 -6.35
N ARG A 41 10.06 9.54 -7.01
CA ARG A 41 9.83 10.85 -7.60
C ARG A 41 8.38 11.26 -7.40
N TYR A 42 8.18 12.45 -6.85
CA TYR A 42 6.89 13.12 -6.81
C TYR A 42 6.75 14.01 -8.05
N VAL A 43 5.63 13.90 -8.75
CA VAL A 43 5.30 14.75 -9.89
C VAL A 43 3.99 15.46 -9.60
N PRO A 44 4.04 16.79 -9.31
CA PRO A 44 2.84 17.57 -9.08
C PRO A 44 2.11 17.85 -10.40
N TYR A 45 0.79 17.98 -10.29
CA TYR A 45 -0.13 18.37 -11.35
C TYR A 45 -1.14 19.37 -10.78
N GLU A 46 -1.67 20.22 -11.64
CA GLU A 46 -2.78 21.09 -11.26
C GLU A 46 -4.01 20.25 -10.91
N LEU A 47 -4.82 20.73 -9.97
CA LEU A 47 -6.01 19.98 -9.54
C LEU A 47 -7.01 19.73 -10.69
N GLU A 48 -7.02 20.60 -11.70
CA GLU A 48 -7.86 20.48 -12.90
C GLU A 48 -7.50 19.27 -13.78
N ASP A 49 -6.26 18.77 -13.67
CA ASP A 49 -5.77 17.58 -14.35
C ASP A 49 -6.19 16.28 -13.64
N PHE A 50 -6.81 16.37 -12.46
CA PHE A 50 -7.37 15.24 -11.74
C PHE A 50 -8.82 14.99 -12.12
N ARG A 51 -9.15 13.74 -12.48
CA ARG A 51 -10.54 13.31 -12.67
C ARG A 51 -10.77 11.91 -12.13
N LEU A 52 -11.76 11.77 -11.24
CA LEU A 52 -12.29 10.46 -10.85
C LEU A 52 -13.53 10.15 -11.71
N THR A 53 -13.49 9.05 -12.45
CA THR A 53 -14.56 8.66 -13.37
C THR A 53 -15.63 7.80 -12.67
N ARG A 54 -16.83 7.75 -13.25
CA ARG A 54 -17.95 6.93 -12.74
C ARG A 54 -17.62 5.42 -12.65
N ASN A 55 -16.71 4.92 -13.49
CA ASN A 55 -16.27 3.52 -13.49
C ASN A 55 -15.07 3.27 -12.56
N ARG A 56 -14.85 4.11 -11.53
CA ARG A 56 -13.75 3.99 -10.56
C ARG A 56 -12.38 3.95 -11.25
N SER A 57 -12.14 4.85 -12.20
CA SER A 57 -10.81 5.10 -12.75
C SER A 57 -10.34 6.49 -12.35
N MET A 58 -9.06 6.63 -12.07
CA MET A 58 -8.43 7.90 -11.69
C MET A 58 -7.57 8.37 -12.87
N ARG A 59 -7.78 9.61 -13.30
CA ARG A 59 -6.91 10.30 -14.26
C ARG A 59 -6.12 11.38 -13.52
N VAL A 60 -4.82 11.43 -13.79
CA VAL A 60 -3.93 12.50 -13.35
C VAL A 60 -3.05 12.84 -14.55
N GLY A 61 -3.18 14.06 -15.05
CA GLY A 61 -2.58 14.48 -16.32
C GLY A 61 -3.00 13.56 -17.47
N ARG A 62 -2.01 13.02 -18.20
CA ARG A 62 -2.24 12.09 -19.33
C ARG A 62 -2.34 10.61 -18.91
N SER A 63 -2.07 10.32 -17.64
CA SER A 63 -2.09 8.95 -17.11
C SER A 63 -3.50 8.51 -16.67
N LEU A 64 -3.77 7.22 -16.75
CA LEU A 64 -5.04 6.58 -16.36
C LEU A 64 -4.76 5.38 -15.48
N PHE A 65 -5.47 5.32 -14.35
CA PHE A 65 -5.35 4.28 -13.35
C PHE A 65 -6.72 3.66 -13.11
N SER A 66 -6.77 2.34 -12.97
CA SER A 66 -8.01 1.61 -12.73
C SER A 66 -7.74 0.31 -11.98
N PRO A 67 -8.77 -0.34 -11.42
CA PRO A 67 -8.64 -1.69 -10.89
C PRO A 67 -8.14 -2.73 -11.90
N ARG A 68 -8.17 -2.43 -13.21
CA ARG A 68 -7.73 -3.34 -14.29
C ARG A 68 -6.33 -3.04 -14.81
N GLY A 69 -5.62 -2.09 -14.20
CA GLY A 69 -4.27 -1.71 -14.60
C GLY A 69 -4.12 -0.21 -14.82
N MET A 70 -3.00 0.16 -15.45
CA MET A 70 -2.61 1.55 -15.65
C MET A 70 -2.08 1.81 -17.05
N MET A 71 -2.28 3.04 -17.51
CA MET A 71 -1.63 3.63 -18.68
C MET A 71 -0.86 4.85 -18.18
N LEU A 72 0.45 4.84 -18.41
CA LEU A 72 1.36 5.84 -17.89
C LEU A 72 1.84 6.73 -19.04
N ASP A 73 1.78 8.03 -18.82
CA ASP A 73 2.36 9.06 -19.68
C ASP A 73 2.71 10.28 -18.80
N VAL A 74 3.95 10.26 -18.30
CA VAL A 74 4.53 11.30 -17.44
C VAL A 74 5.84 11.75 -18.08
N ASP A 75 5.93 13.05 -18.35
CA ASP A 75 7.14 13.69 -18.85
C ASP A 75 7.37 14.95 -18.00
N ALA A 76 8.32 14.87 -17.07
CA ALA A 76 8.61 15.91 -16.10
C ALA A 76 10.12 15.99 -15.84
N PRO A 77 10.65 17.11 -15.30
CA PRO A 77 12.06 17.21 -14.95
C PRO A 77 12.50 16.04 -14.06
N GLY A 78 13.50 15.28 -14.53
CA GLY A 78 14.07 14.13 -13.81
C GLY A 78 13.28 12.82 -13.90
N ILE A 79 12.14 12.78 -14.58
CA ILE A 79 11.41 11.52 -14.83
C ILE A 79 10.64 11.55 -16.15
N ARG A 80 10.91 10.55 -16.99
CA ARG A 80 10.08 10.18 -18.13
C ARG A 80 9.57 8.75 -17.91
N LEU A 81 8.26 8.60 -17.81
CA LEU A 81 7.59 7.34 -17.51
C LEU A 81 6.47 7.13 -18.52
N SER A 82 6.52 6.05 -19.28
CA SER A 82 5.48 5.71 -20.25
C SER A 82 5.23 4.21 -20.31
N GLY A 83 4.03 3.80 -20.67
CA GLY A 83 3.72 2.38 -20.90
C GLY A 83 2.35 1.97 -20.42
N ARG A 84 2.13 0.65 -20.38
CA ARG A 84 0.83 0.09 -20.02
C ARG A 84 1.02 -1.22 -19.28
N LEU A 85 0.28 -1.34 -18.18
CA LEU A 85 0.14 -2.57 -17.41
C LEU A 85 -1.33 -2.97 -17.35
N LEU A 86 -1.57 -4.26 -17.54
CA LEU A 86 -2.88 -4.89 -17.44
C LEU A 86 -2.90 -5.81 -16.23
N TYR A 87 -3.96 -5.71 -15.43
CA TYR A 87 -4.16 -6.55 -14.27
C TYR A 87 -5.19 -7.64 -14.56
N ARG A 88 -4.86 -8.86 -14.15
CA ARG A 88 -5.71 -10.06 -14.28
C ARG A 88 -5.76 -10.79 -12.94
N GLU A 89 -6.78 -11.63 -12.77
CA GLU A 89 -6.86 -12.51 -11.58
C GLU A 89 -6.84 -11.71 -10.27
N LEU A 90 -7.59 -10.61 -10.21
CA LEU A 90 -7.71 -9.78 -9.02
C LEU A 90 -8.21 -10.62 -7.84
N ALA A 91 -7.57 -10.45 -6.68
CA ALA A 91 -7.98 -11.05 -5.42
C ALA A 91 -8.46 -9.96 -4.43
N PRO A 92 -9.66 -9.39 -4.64
CA PRO A 92 -10.24 -8.44 -3.69
C PRO A 92 -10.57 -9.13 -2.36
N LEU A 93 -10.67 -8.35 -1.28
CA LEU A 93 -11.13 -8.85 0.01
C LEU A 93 -12.62 -9.23 -0.03
N ARG A 94 -13.00 -10.19 0.82
CA ARG A 94 -14.41 -10.63 0.93
C ARG A 94 -15.32 -9.59 1.56
N SER A 95 -14.75 -8.65 2.30
CA SER A 95 -15.46 -7.53 2.93
C SER A 95 -14.52 -6.34 3.12
N ASP A 96 -15.09 -5.16 3.37
CA ASP A 96 -14.33 -3.93 3.64
C ASP A 96 -13.32 -4.15 4.78
N ILE A 97 -12.05 -3.81 4.55
CA ILE A 97 -10.95 -4.01 5.51
C ILE A 97 -11.18 -3.26 6.83
N MET A 98 -11.82 -2.08 6.76
CA MET A 98 -12.17 -1.25 7.92
C MET A 98 -13.34 -1.84 8.71
N GLY A 99 -14.10 -2.79 8.15
CA GLY A 99 -15.24 -3.42 8.82
C GLY A 99 -16.23 -2.37 9.36
N PRO A 100 -16.65 -2.45 10.64
CA PRO A 100 -17.53 -1.45 11.25
C PRO A 100 -16.97 -0.02 11.21
N PHE A 101 -15.65 0.17 11.22
CA PHE A 101 -15.04 1.50 11.16
C PHE A 101 -15.28 2.22 9.83
N ALA A 102 -15.66 1.50 8.76
CA ALA A 102 -16.05 2.11 7.49
C ALA A 102 -17.25 3.07 7.63
N PHE A 103 -18.11 2.82 8.63
CA PHE A 103 -19.32 3.61 8.93
C PHE A 103 -19.07 4.75 9.93
N LEU A 104 -17.87 4.82 10.53
CA LEU A 104 -17.50 5.86 11.48
C LEU A 104 -16.81 7.04 10.76
N PRO A 105 -16.82 8.25 11.35
CA PRO A 105 -16.13 9.42 10.81
C PRO A 105 -14.62 9.34 11.05
N MET A 106 -13.97 8.36 10.44
CA MET A 106 -12.53 8.13 10.52
C MET A 106 -11.77 9.24 9.78
N GLU A 107 -10.61 9.64 10.30
CA GLU A 107 -9.71 10.62 9.65
C GLU A 107 -9.23 10.14 8.28
N THR A 108 -9.02 8.83 8.16
CA THR A 108 -8.63 8.12 6.94
C THR A 108 -9.47 6.86 6.79
N LYS A 109 -9.97 6.62 5.59
CA LYS A 109 -10.61 5.37 5.19
C LYS A 109 -9.67 4.61 4.25
N HIS A 110 -9.39 3.37 4.64
CA HIS A 110 -8.52 2.48 3.89
C HIS A 110 -9.34 1.51 3.04
N THR A 111 -8.85 1.13 1.86
CA THR A 111 -9.49 0.16 0.97
C THR A 111 -8.43 -0.70 0.30
N VAL A 112 -8.55 -2.03 0.41
CA VAL A 112 -7.73 -2.96 -0.36
C VAL A 112 -8.50 -3.39 -1.60
N PHE A 113 -8.03 -2.99 -2.78
CA PHE A 113 -8.63 -3.36 -4.05
C PHE A 113 -8.25 -4.78 -4.47
N SER A 114 -7.01 -5.19 -4.18
CA SER A 114 -6.53 -6.54 -4.50
C SER A 114 -5.31 -6.91 -3.65
N MET A 115 -5.40 -8.02 -2.92
CA MET A 115 -4.27 -8.61 -2.18
C MET A 115 -3.20 -9.17 -3.11
N ARG A 116 -3.60 -9.72 -4.25
CA ARG A 116 -2.67 -10.22 -5.26
C ARG A 116 -3.34 -10.23 -6.62
N HIS A 117 -2.61 -9.89 -7.66
CA HIS A 117 -3.05 -10.02 -9.03
C HIS A 117 -1.89 -10.26 -9.97
N ARG A 118 -2.20 -10.76 -11.16
CA ARG A 118 -1.26 -10.92 -12.26
C ARG A 118 -1.09 -9.59 -12.98
N VAL A 119 0.15 -9.22 -13.29
CA VAL A 119 0.53 -8.02 -14.03
C VAL A 119 1.17 -8.41 -15.35
N ASP A 120 0.65 -7.90 -16.47
CA ASP A 120 1.21 -8.08 -17.80
C ASP A 120 1.42 -6.72 -18.48
N GLY A 121 2.56 -6.54 -19.13
CA GLY A 121 2.85 -5.35 -19.94
C GLY A 121 4.28 -4.86 -19.77
N GLN A 122 4.50 -3.60 -20.12
CA GLN A 122 5.81 -2.98 -20.00
C GLN A 122 5.68 -1.49 -19.71
N VAL A 123 6.68 -0.99 -19.00
CA VAL A 123 6.80 0.41 -18.62
C VAL A 123 8.24 0.83 -18.89
N GLU A 124 8.43 1.96 -19.56
CA GLU A 124 9.72 2.59 -19.75
C GLU A 124 9.89 3.72 -18.74
N ILE A 125 10.99 3.68 -17.99
CA ILE A 125 11.37 4.68 -16.98
C ILE A 125 12.76 5.21 -17.33
N ASN A 126 12.87 6.48 -17.72
CA ASN A 126 14.13 7.12 -18.08
C ASN A 126 14.96 6.28 -19.09
N GLY A 127 14.29 5.69 -20.09
CA GLY A 127 14.91 4.82 -21.09
C GLY A 127 15.14 3.35 -20.66
N ARG A 128 14.93 3.02 -19.38
CA ARG A 128 14.97 1.62 -18.89
C ARG A 128 13.60 0.98 -19.01
N THR A 129 13.50 -0.15 -19.72
CA THR A 129 12.26 -0.92 -19.81
C THR A 129 12.14 -1.90 -18.65
N LEU A 130 11.04 -1.82 -17.90
CA LEU A 130 10.55 -2.86 -17.00
C LEU A 130 9.52 -3.70 -17.76
N ARG A 131 9.73 -5.02 -17.81
CA ARG A 131 8.79 -5.96 -18.45
C ARG A 131 8.15 -6.84 -17.39
N PHE A 132 6.83 -6.87 -17.39
CA PHE A 132 6.05 -7.75 -16.55
C PHE A 132 5.36 -8.79 -17.43
N ASP A 133 5.72 -10.05 -17.26
CA ASP A 133 5.06 -11.20 -17.86
C ASP A 133 4.66 -12.14 -16.74
N LYS A 134 3.36 -12.16 -16.41
CA LYS A 134 2.85 -12.81 -15.21
C LYS A 134 3.49 -12.30 -13.92
N GLY A 135 3.81 -11.00 -13.88
CA GLY A 135 4.31 -10.34 -12.68
C GLY A 135 3.28 -10.36 -11.54
N LYS A 136 3.74 -10.09 -10.31
CA LYS A 136 2.90 -10.03 -9.10
C LYS A 136 2.52 -8.59 -8.82
N GLY A 137 1.26 -8.33 -8.48
CA GLY A 137 0.80 -6.99 -8.13
C GLY A 137 -0.09 -6.93 -6.90
N TYR A 138 -0.14 -5.75 -6.30
CA TYR A 138 -0.91 -5.39 -5.12
C TYR A 138 -1.54 -4.01 -5.30
N MET A 139 -2.77 -3.82 -4.81
CA MET A 139 -3.47 -2.53 -4.95
C MET A 139 -4.31 -2.20 -3.72
N GLU A 140 -4.09 -1.02 -3.16
CA GLU A 140 -4.90 -0.42 -2.10
C GLU A 140 -5.12 1.08 -2.35
N GLY A 141 -5.90 1.72 -1.51
CA GLY A 141 -6.09 3.16 -1.55
C GLY A 141 -6.56 3.74 -0.24
N ASP A 142 -6.22 5.01 -0.07
CA ASP A 142 -6.51 5.80 1.11
C ASP A 142 -7.23 7.09 0.70
N ARG A 143 -8.20 7.49 1.51
CA ARG A 143 -8.87 8.78 1.37
C ARG A 143 -9.30 9.32 2.72
N GLY A 144 -9.26 10.63 2.88
CA GLY A 144 -9.59 11.24 4.16
C GLY A 144 -9.23 12.70 4.26
N HIS A 145 -9.04 13.14 5.50
CA HIS A 145 -8.72 14.53 5.82
C HIS A 145 -7.33 14.71 6.46
N SER A 146 -6.80 13.66 7.06
CA SER A 146 -5.46 13.64 7.65
C SER A 146 -4.94 12.20 7.72
N PHE A 147 -3.64 12.01 7.47
CA PHE A 147 -2.97 10.76 7.77
C PHE A 147 -2.71 10.60 9.28
N PRO A 148 -2.67 9.36 9.80
CA PRO A 148 -2.34 9.08 11.19
C PRO A 148 -0.98 9.68 11.59
N ARG A 149 -0.84 10.06 12.88
CA ARG A 149 0.42 10.64 13.40
C ARG A 149 1.57 9.65 13.40
N GLY A 150 1.30 8.44 13.87
CA GLY A 150 2.22 7.32 13.82
C GLY A 150 1.54 6.15 13.13
N TYR A 151 2.25 5.53 12.19
CA TYR A 151 1.77 4.34 11.52
C TYR A 151 2.92 3.43 11.10
N THR A 152 2.60 2.15 10.97
CA THR A 152 3.45 1.12 10.42
C THR A 152 2.64 0.40 9.36
N TRP A 153 3.15 0.35 8.14
CA TRP A 153 2.51 -0.40 7.06
C TRP A 153 3.52 -1.37 6.44
N ILE A 154 3.07 -2.61 6.26
CA ILE A 154 3.85 -3.73 5.73
C ILE A 154 3.04 -4.36 4.61
N GLN A 155 3.64 -4.51 3.44
CA GLN A 155 3.04 -5.22 2.33
C GLN A 155 4.04 -6.09 1.60
N SER A 156 3.68 -7.36 1.40
CA SER A 156 4.42 -8.26 0.53
C SER A 156 3.47 -9.15 -0.27
N CYS A 157 3.79 -9.32 -1.55
CA CYS A 157 3.19 -10.35 -2.39
C CYS A 157 4.25 -11.20 -3.08
N ASP A 158 5.52 -11.01 -2.69
CA ASP A 158 6.66 -11.66 -3.29
C ASP A 158 7.09 -12.89 -2.48
N PHE A 159 6.24 -13.92 -2.58
CA PHE A 159 6.50 -15.24 -2.00
C PHE A 159 6.57 -16.28 -3.11
N ASP A 160 7.24 -17.40 -2.84
CA ASP A 160 7.31 -18.56 -3.73
C ASP A 160 6.00 -19.36 -3.79
N CYS A 161 5.11 -19.11 -2.82
CA CYS A 161 3.75 -19.62 -2.81
C CYS A 161 2.74 -18.54 -3.24
N ALA A 162 1.51 -18.96 -3.51
CA ALA A 162 0.40 -18.04 -3.80
C ALA A 162 -0.07 -17.34 -2.52
N ALA A 163 0.75 -16.43 -2.00
CA ALA A 163 0.47 -15.67 -0.79
C ALA A 163 0.61 -14.15 -0.98
N SER A 164 -0.06 -13.40 -0.12
CA SER A 164 0.21 -11.98 0.09
C SER A 164 -0.12 -11.60 1.53
N VAL A 165 0.68 -10.71 2.10
CA VAL A 165 0.46 -10.13 3.42
C VAL A 165 0.34 -8.63 3.28
N MET A 166 -0.65 -8.06 3.94
CA MET A 166 -0.74 -6.64 4.25
C MET A 166 -1.03 -6.49 5.74
N LEU A 167 -0.33 -5.57 6.41
CA LEU A 167 -0.54 -5.26 7.82
C LEU A 167 -0.32 -3.77 8.03
N ALA A 168 -1.29 -3.10 8.63
CA ALA A 168 -1.23 -1.69 8.99
C ALA A 168 -1.56 -1.51 10.48
N LEU A 169 -0.69 -0.80 11.18
CA LEU A 169 -0.91 -0.29 12.54
C LEU A 169 -0.95 1.22 12.48
N ALA A 170 -1.94 1.85 13.10
CA ALA A 170 -2.08 3.30 13.06
C ALA A 170 -2.66 3.83 14.38
N GLU A 171 -2.17 4.98 14.84
CA GLU A 171 -2.84 5.71 15.92
C GLU A 171 -4.17 6.28 15.41
N ILE A 172 -5.27 5.85 16.02
CA ILE A 172 -6.63 6.25 15.67
C ILE A 172 -7.18 7.17 16.77
N PRO A 173 -7.52 8.43 16.45
CA PRO A 173 -8.35 9.25 17.31
C PRO A 173 -9.84 8.91 17.09
N LEU A 174 -10.52 8.43 18.12
CA LEU A 174 -11.95 8.13 18.05
C LEU A 174 -12.64 8.48 19.36
N ALA A 175 -13.72 9.26 19.29
CA ALA A 175 -14.59 9.63 20.41
C ALA A 175 -13.83 10.19 21.65
N GLY A 176 -12.81 11.04 21.41
CA GLY A 176 -12.01 11.65 22.47
C GLY A 176 -10.91 10.76 23.05
N MET A 177 -10.83 9.50 22.63
CA MET A 177 -9.74 8.57 22.98
C MET A 177 -8.77 8.41 21.82
N ARG A 178 -7.56 7.93 22.14
CA ARG A 178 -6.56 7.50 21.17
C ARG A 178 -6.13 6.08 21.46
N PHE A 179 -6.06 5.27 20.43
CA PHE A 179 -5.56 3.90 20.53
C PHE A 179 -4.85 3.51 19.23
N THR A 180 -3.91 2.57 19.32
CA THR A 180 -3.29 1.99 18.12
C THR A 180 -4.21 0.92 17.55
N GLY A 181 -4.83 1.22 16.41
CA GLY A 181 -5.58 0.26 15.63
C GLY A 181 -4.66 -0.65 14.82
N CYS A 182 -5.18 -1.80 14.43
CA CYS A 182 -4.54 -2.78 13.57
C CYS A 182 -5.56 -3.31 12.58
N ILE A 183 -5.20 -3.31 11.30
CA ILE A 183 -5.88 -4.02 10.22
C ILE A 183 -4.83 -4.81 9.44
N GLY A 184 -5.14 -6.02 9.01
CA GLY A 184 -4.21 -6.82 8.24
C GLY A 184 -4.87 -8.07 7.68
N VAL A 185 -4.28 -8.57 6.60
CA VAL A 185 -4.73 -9.78 5.91
C VAL A 185 -3.51 -10.59 5.51
N VAL A 186 -3.53 -11.87 5.87
CA VAL A 186 -2.71 -12.90 5.25
C VAL A 186 -3.61 -13.64 4.25
N TRP A 187 -3.33 -13.45 2.97
CA TRP A 187 -4.03 -14.12 1.87
C TRP A 187 -3.18 -15.30 1.40
N ILE A 188 -3.74 -16.51 1.36
CA ILE A 188 -3.05 -17.72 0.89
C ILE A 188 -3.99 -18.52 0.00
N ALA A 189 -3.63 -18.68 -1.28
CA ALA A 189 -4.35 -19.49 -2.26
C ALA A 189 -5.87 -19.26 -2.29
N GLY A 190 -6.31 -17.99 -2.22
CA GLY A 190 -7.73 -17.61 -2.23
C GLY A 190 -8.41 -17.56 -0.85
N VAL A 191 -7.70 -17.90 0.23
CA VAL A 191 -8.19 -17.86 1.60
C VAL A 191 -7.70 -16.60 2.30
N GLU A 192 -8.64 -15.87 2.90
CA GLU A 192 -8.38 -14.62 3.63
C GLU A 192 -8.31 -14.90 5.14
N HIS A 193 -7.17 -14.59 5.75
CA HIS A 193 -6.98 -14.61 7.21
C HIS A 193 -6.82 -13.18 7.73
N ARG A 194 -7.88 -12.66 8.35
CA ARG A 194 -7.96 -11.24 8.72
C ARG A 194 -7.62 -11.01 10.19
N PHE A 195 -6.75 -10.05 10.41
CA PHE A 195 -6.43 -9.42 11.69
C PHE A 195 -7.09 -8.05 11.74
N ALA A 196 -7.90 -7.76 12.77
CA ALA A 196 -8.52 -6.45 12.90
C ALA A 196 -8.84 -6.09 14.35
N THR A 197 -8.69 -4.81 14.70
CA THR A 197 -9.07 -4.32 16.05
C THR A 197 -10.52 -4.62 16.38
N TYR A 198 -11.43 -4.45 15.42
CA TYR A 198 -12.85 -4.78 15.59
C TYR A 198 -13.14 -6.30 15.67
N ARG A 199 -12.12 -7.15 15.51
CA ARG A 199 -12.16 -8.61 15.71
C ARG A 199 -11.31 -9.07 16.90
N GLY A 200 -10.85 -8.14 17.73
CA GLY A 200 -10.07 -8.45 18.94
C GLY A 200 -8.62 -8.84 18.67
N VAL A 201 -8.01 -8.36 17.57
CA VAL A 201 -6.55 -8.50 17.40
C VAL A 201 -5.82 -7.79 18.54
N ARG A 202 -4.74 -8.41 19.00
CA ARG A 202 -3.80 -7.86 19.96
C ARG A 202 -2.44 -7.64 19.29
N ILE A 203 -1.90 -6.45 19.46
CA ILE A 203 -0.54 -6.12 19.05
C ILE A 203 0.38 -6.60 20.16
N VAL A 204 1.18 -7.63 19.89
CA VAL A 204 2.11 -8.23 20.85
C VAL A 204 3.44 -7.47 20.85
N LYS A 205 3.91 -7.10 19.66
CA LYS A 205 5.10 -6.27 19.49
C LYS A 205 4.94 -5.42 18.23
N ALA A 206 5.40 -4.17 18.30
CA ALA A 206 5.50 -3.28 17.16
C ALA A 206 6.77 -2.43 17.34
N SER A 207 7.82 -2.78 16.63
CA SER A 207 9.05 -2.02 16.49
C SER A 207 9.42 -1.87 15.01
N ASP A 208 10.47 -1.12 14.74
CA ASP A 208 11.07 -0.97 13.40
C ASP A 208 11.59 -2.28 12.79
N THR A 209 11.88 -3.27 13.63
CA THR A 209 12.49 -4.56 13.30
C THR A 209 11.55 -5.75 13.46
N LEU A 210 10.44 -5.59 14.17
CA LEU A 210 9.54 -6.70 14.49
C LEU A 210 8.12 -6.21 14.73
N VAL A 211 7.19 -6.77 13.97
CA VAL A 211 5.75 -6.64 14.21
C VAL A 211 5.16 -8.02 14.46
N GLU A 212 4.49 -8.19 15.61
CA GLU A 212 3.79 -9.42 15.97
C GLU A 212 2.36 -9.09 16.42
N VAL A 213 1.37 -9.74 15.79
CA VAL A 213 -0.05 -9.60 16.10
C VAL A 213 -0.69 -10.96 16.33
N ARG A 214 -1.70 -11.02 17.20
CA ARG A 214 -2.43 -12.25 17.54
C ARG A 214 -3.93 -12.01 17.56
N GLN A 215 -4.72 -12.96 17.06
CA GLN A 215 -6.17 -12.92 17.09
C GLN A 215 -6.74 -14.34 17.20
N GLY A 216 -7.25 -14.71 18.38
CA GLY A 216 -7.71 -16.07 18.64
C GLY A 216 -6.57 -17.09 18.48
N ASP A 217 -6.78 -18.07 17.61
CA ASP A 217 -5.87 -19.15 17.21
C ASP A 217 -4.81 -18.71 16.18
N MET A 218 -4.89 -17.48 15.68
CA MET A 218 -3.99 -16.93 14.66
C MET A 218 -2.88 -16.06 15.26
N SER A 219 -1.66 -16.20 14.73
CA SER A 219 -0.56 -15.26 14.95
C SER A 219 0.17 -14.94 13.66
N LEU A 220 0.53 -13.68 13.47
CA LEU A 220 1.40 -13.21 12.39
C LEU A 220 2.59 -12.49 13.00
N ARG A 221 3.78 -12.92 12.60
CA ARG A 221 5.05 -12.32 12.96
C ARG A 221 5.79 -11.90 11.69
N VAL A 222 6.25 -10.66 11.66
CA VAL A 222 7.03 -10.08 10.58
C VAL A 222 8.32 -9.52 11.15
N GLU A 223 9.45 -10.07 10.72
CA GLU A 223 10.79 -9.59 11.08
C GLU A 223 11.38 -8.81 9.91
N LEU A 224 11.86 -7.60 10.21
CA LEU A 224 12.44 -6.67 9.25
C LEU A 224 13.92 -6.47 9.61
N PRO A 225 14.81 -6.31 8.62
CA PRO A 225 16.22 -6.02 8.87
C PRO A 225 16.39 -4.67 9.54
N GLU A 226 17.41 -4.56 10.40
CA GLU A 226 17.93 -3.29 10.88
C GLU A 226 18.67 -2.58 9.74
N SER A 227 18.01 -1.83 8.84
CA SER A 227 18.76 -0.96 7.92
C SER A 227 17.98 0.17 7.22
N GLU A 228 18.62 1.34 7.24
CA GLU A 228 18.39 2.64 6.58
C GLU A 228 17.39 2.65 5.41
N GLY A 229 16.31 3.45 5.54
CA GLY A 229 15.28 3.58 4.50
C GLY A 229 15.30 4.96 3.85
N HIS A 230 14.88 5.03 2.58
CA HIS A 230 14.79 6.28 1.84
C HIS A 230 13.60 7.13 2.31
N ARG A 231 13.71 8.46 2.20
CA ARG A 231 12.70 9.42 2.68
C ARG A 231 11.63 9.67 1.61
N LEU A 232 10.35 9.61 1.97
CA LEU A 232 9.21 10.07 1.17
C LEU A 232 8.42 11.17 1.88
N GLN A 233 7.51 11.83 1.15
CA GLN A 233 6.61 12.84 1.71
C GLN A 233 5.20 12.23 1.91
N ALA A 234 4.63 12.38 3.11
CA ALA A 234 3.21 12.08 3.39
C ALA A 234 2.38 13.36 3.44
N PRO A 235 1.07 13.28 3.09
CA PRO A 235 0.14 14.36 3.37
C PRO A 235 -0.06 14.53 4.88
N ALA A 236 0.25 15.71 5.41
CA ALA A 236 -0.15 16.14 6.75
C ALA A 236 -1.05 17.36 6.61
N GLN A 237 -2.30 17.26 7.08
CA GLN A 237 -3.26 18.37 7.05
C GLN A 237 -3.49 19.01 5.66
N GLY A 238 -3.32 18.26 4.58
CA GLY A 238 -3.49 18.75 3.20
C GLY A 238 -2.23 19.29 2.53
N SER A 239 -1.07 19.32 3.21
CA SER A 239 0.24 19.71 2.66
C SER A 239 1.24 18.53 2.72
N MET A 240 2.12 18.42 1.73
CA MET A 240 3.14 17.36 1.58
C MET A 240 4.43 17.69 2.36
N GLU A 241 4.38 17.71 3.69
CA GLU A 241 5.48 18.26 4.52
C GLU A 241 6.24 17.25 5.42
N ARG A 242 5.81 15.99 5.54
CA ARG A 242 6.42 15.06 6.53
C ARG A 242 7.32 13.98 5.93
N PRO A 243 8.55 13.77 6.45
CA PRO A 243 9.42 12.69 6.03
C PRO A 243 8.91 11.33 6.56
N ILE A 244 8.44 10.46 5.66
CA ILE A 244 8.20 9.03 5.89
C ILE A 244 9.49 8.28 5.58
N ARG A 245 9.83 7.26 6.37
CA ARG A 245 10.82 6.27 5.97
C ARG A 245 10.08 5.15 5.23
N GLU A 246 10.16 5.15 3.90
CA GLU A 246 9.65 4.05 3.06
C GLU A 246 10.82 3.31 2.42
N SER A 247 10.77 1.99 2.49
CA SER A 247 11.59 1.14 1.66
C SER A 247 10.68 0.26 0.81
N PRO A 248 10.67 0.39 -0.53
CA PRO A 248 9.72 -0.31 -1.40
C PRO A 248 10.00 -1.81 -1.52
N ALA A 249 11.17 -2.26 -1.06
CA ALA A 249 11.59 -3.65 -1.08
C ALA A 249 12.72 -3.93 -0.08
N VAL A 250 12.37 -4.03 1.21
CA VAL A 250 13.25 -4.64 2.22
C VAL A 250 13.02 -6.15 2.25
N PRO A 251 14.06 -6.97 2.47
CA PRO A 251 13.82 -8.36 2.82
C PRO A 251 13.04 -8.39 4.14
N ALA A 252 12.08 -9.28 4.29
CA ALA A 252 11.39 -9.50 5.55
C ALA A 252 11.03 -10.97 5.71
N ARG A 253 11.05 -11.47 6.95
CA ARG A 253 10.64 -12.84 7.27
C ARG A 253 9.24 -12.85 7.83
N PHE A 254 8.38 -13.67 7.25
CA PHE A 254 6.99 -13.82 7.64
C PHE A 254 6.80 -15.18 8.26
N ARG A 255 6.12 -15.22 9.41
CA ARG A 255 5.60 -16.44 10.01
C ARG A 255 4.15 -16.24 10.40
N PHE A 256 3.26 -16.97 9.73
CA PHE A 256 1.83 -17.01 10.03
C PHE A 256 1.45 -18.40 10.52
N VAL A 257 0.83 -18.46 11.70
CA VAL A 257 0.36 -19.69 12.35
C VAL A 257 -1.14 -19.58 12.57
N LYS A 258 -1.85 -20.69 12.35
CA LYS A 258 -3.27 -20.85 12.66
C LYS A 258 -3.52 -22.26 13.21
N ASP A 259 -4.32 -22.39 14.27
CA ASP A 259 -4.64 -23.68 14.88
C ASP A 259 -3.38 -24.51 15.23
N GLY A 260 -2.31 -23.83 15.64
CA GLY A 260 -1.00 -24.44 15.95
C GLY A 260 -0.19 -24.89 14.73
N ARG A 261 -0.67 -24.68 13.50
CA ARG A 261 0.01 -25.04 12.24
C ARG A 261 0.59 -23.81 11.56
N THR A 262 1.83 -23.88 11.14
CA THR A 262 2.45 -22.84 10.30
C THR A 262 1.86 -22.93 8.89
N LEU A 263 1.18 -21.87 8.46
CA LEU A 263 0.56 -21.79 7.12
C LEU A 263 1.41 -20.97 6.14
N LEU A 264 2.27 -20.08 6.65
CA LEU A 264 3.27 -19.36 5.85
C LEU A 264 4.53 -19.17 6.70
N GLU A 265 5.67 -19.60 6.17
CA GLU A 265 7.00 -19.31 6.69
C GLU A 265 7.91 -19.05 5.49
N ALA A 266 8.17 -17.77 5.22
CA ALA A 266 8.83 -17.36 3.98
C ALA A 266 9.53 -16.00 4.14
N GLU A 267 10.55 -15.80 3.33
CA GLU A 267 11.11 -14.47 3.11
C GLU A 267 10.40 -13.81 1.91
N GLY A 268 10.32 -12.49 1.91
CA GLY A 268 9.78 -11.76 0.76
C GLY A 268 10.26 -10.32 0.70
N ARG A 269 10.31 -9.77 -0.52
CA ARG A 269 10.61 -8.36 -0.77
C ARG A 269 9.39 -7.50 -0.45
N THR A 270 9.53 -6.71 0.59
CA THR A 270 8.44 -6.12 1.34
C THR A 270 8.48 -4.61 1.21
N SER A 271 7.35 -3.99 0.86
CA SER A 271 7.17 -2.56 1.05
C SER A 271 6.92 -2.31 2.52
N PHE A 272 7.70 -1.39 3.09
CA PHE A 272 7.61 -1.05 4.50
C PHE A 272 7.61 0.46 4.68
N GLU A 273 6.64 0.96 5.43
CA GLU A 273 6.54 2.35 5.83
C GLU A 273 6.47 2.46 7.35
N LEU A 274 7.24 3.37 7.91
CA LEU A 274 7.22 3.69 9.34
C LEU A 274 7.24 5.20 9.55
N VAL A 275 6.25 5.68 10.30
CA VAL A 275 6.24 7.01 10.90
C VAL A 275 6.12 6.84 12.41
N ALA A 276 7.16 7.25 13.12
CA ALA A 276 7.15 7.27 14.58
C ALA A 276 6.20 8.38 15.08
N SER A 277 5.40 8.04 16.09
CA SER A 277 4.47 8.95 16.78
C SER A 277 5.18 10.01 17.61
#